data_AF-A0A0J8FUG6-F1
#
_entry.id   AF-A0A0J8FUG6-F1
#
_cell.length_a   1.000
_cell.length_b   1.000
_cell.length_c   1.000
_cell.angle_alpha   90.00
_cell.angle_beta   90.00
_cell.angle_gamma   90.00
#
_symmetry.space_group_name_H-M   'P 1'
#
loop_
_entity.id
_entity.type
_entity.pdbx_description
1 polymer ?
#
loop_
_entity_poly.entity_id
_entity_poly.type
_entity_poly.pdbx_seq_one_letter_code
_entity_poly.pdbx_strand_id
1 'polypeptide(L)'
;MHSQYLLDLPTAKKVATPEPSIAVVFTRHNLHLHALLLENQPWFCARDLGRLMGCYLDERTTRKLDDDQRQSLRLLFHGQPEEMLMISESGAYALLVYHYAPGNRLLRNWLTHEVVPILRDERQPRTMERPLLSMLDWPQMSLNLLHWQDEGWIRLRDMPYLLVNRTYRREPAKTPWWRKVAQTLRMWQRIF
;
A
#
# COMPACT_ATOMS: atom_id res chain seq x y z
N MET A 1 11.12 58.25 30.98
CA MET A 1 11.59 56.86 30.94
C MET A 1 10.38 55.96 30.74
N HIS A 2 10.10 55.57 29.49
CA HIS A 2 8.99 54.66 29.15
C HIS A 2 9.56 53.25 29.01
N SER A 3 9.30 52.41 30.02
CA SER A 3 9.69 50.99 30.00
C SER A 3 8.61 50.16 29.32
N GLN A 4 9.10 49.29 28.45
CA GLN A 4 8.38 48.38 27.58
C GLN A 4 7.65 47.29 28.39
N TYR A 5 6.41 47.01 28.01
CA TYR A 5 5.80 45.69 28.20
C TYR A 5 5.27 45.25 26.83
N LEU A 6 6.17 44.68 26.04
CA LEU A 6 5.85 43.91 24.85
C LEU A 6 5.37 42.55 25.36
N LEU A 7 4.05 42.36 25.35
CA LEU A 7 3.43 41.08 25.64
C LEU A 7 3.74 40.13 24.48
N ASP A 8 4.61 39.15 24.74
CA ASP A 8 4.79 37.99 23.89
C ASP A 8 3.46 37.23 23.80
N LEU A 9 2.77 37.38 22.66
CA LEU A 9 1.65 36.53 22.29
C LEU A 9 2.19 35.12 22.01
N PRO A 10 1.63 34.05 22.61
CA PRO A 10 2.00 32.71 22.23
C PRO A 10 1.55 32.48 20.79
N THR A 11 2.50 32.22 19.91
CA THR A 11 2.28 31.73 18.55
C THR A 11 1.31 30.57 18.61
N ALA A 12 0.06 30.82 18.24
CA ALA A 12 -0.97 29.80 18.14
C ALA A 12 -0.48 28.77 17.13
N LYS A 13 0.04 27.64 17.63
CA LYS A 13 0.22 26.43 16.84
C LYS A 13 -1.16 26.12 16.26
N LYS A 14 -1.36 26.41 14.97
CA LYS A 14 -2.45 25.84 14.19
C LYS A 14 -2.30 24.33 14.32
N VAL A 15 -3.05 23.73 15.22
CA VAL A 15 -3.25 22.29 15.28
C VAL A 15 -3.96 21.96 13.99
N ALA A 16 -3.21 21.51 12.99
CA ALA A 16 -3.78 20.95 11.78
C ALA A 16 -4.65 19.78 12.21
N THR A 17 -5.97 19.95 12.15
CA THR A 17 -6.89 18.82 12.32
C THR A 17 -6.53 17.79 11.25
N PRO A 18 -6.20 16.54 11.62
CA PRO A 18 -5.91 15.52 10.64
C PRO A 18 -7.13 15.33 9.74
N GLU A 19 -6.88 15.29 8.42
CA GLU A 19 -7.89 14.96 7.42
C GLU A 19 -8.57 13.63 7.80
N PRO A 20 -9.90 13.53 7.68
CA PRO A 20 -10.61 12.33 8.08
C PRO A 20 -10.26 11.18 7.13
N SER A 21 -9.93 10.02 7.70
CA SER A 21 -9.51 8.85 6.95
C SER A 21 -10.71 8.13 6.31
N ILE A 22 -10.53 7.63 5.09
CA ILE A 22 -11.55 6.84 4.37
C ILE A 22 -11.34 5.36 4.69
N ALA A 23 -12.33 4.72 5.30
CA ALA A 23 -12.30 3.30 5.64
C ALA A 23 -12.80 2.42 4.49
N VAL A 24 -12.18 1.24 4.35
CA VAL A 24 -12.68 0.15 3.50
C VAL A 24 -13.80 -0.56 4.26
N VAL A 25 -14.90 -0.88 3.57
CA VAL A 25 -16.09 -1.47 4.20
C VAL A 25 -16.23 -2.93 3.78
N PHE A 26 -16.18 -3.81 4.77
CA PHE A 26 -16.46 -5.23 4.60
C PHE A 26 -17.89 -5.53 5.05
N THR A 27 -18.55 -6.51 4.44
CA THR A 27 -19.94 -6.86 4.79
C THR A 27 -20.06 -8.34 5.10
N ARG A 28 -20.74 -8.66 6.21
CA ARG A 28 -21.01 -10.03 6.64
C ARG A 28 -22.35 -10.10 7.37
N HIS A 29 -23.23 -11.00 6.94
CA HIS A 29 -24.59 -11.15 7.50
C HIS A 29 -25.37 -9.83 7.61
N ASN A 30 -25.29 -8.99 6.57
CA ASN A 30 -25.91 -7.66 6.53
C ASN A 30 -25.41 -6.66 7.61
N LEU A 31 -24.27 -6.95 8.21
CA LEU A 31 -23.53 -6.05 9.09
C LEU A 31 -22.27 -5.57 8.37
N HIS A 32 -21.94 -4.32 8.57
CA HIS A 32 -20.74 -3.70 8.00
C HIS A 32 -19.60 -3.71 9.03
N LEU A 33 -18.38 -3.78 8.51
CA LEU A 33 -17.14 -3.58 9.25
C LEU A 33 -16.28 -2.57 8.51
N HIS A 34 -16.17 -1.38 9.08
CA HIS A 34 -15.23 -0.37 8.61
C HIS A 34 -13.83 -0.71 9.12
N ALA A 35 -12.88 -0.78 8.19
CA ALA A 35 -11.49 -1.09 8.47
C ALA A 35 -10.53 -0.13 7.76
N LEU A 36 -9.38 0.08 8.38
CA LEU A 36 -8.30 0.91 7.88
C LEU A 36 -6.98 0.15 7.96
N LEU A 37 -6.11 0.37 6.97
CA LEU A 37 -4.71 0.00 7.10
C LEU A 37 -3.90 1.26 7.40
N LEU A 38 -3.42 1.40 8.63
CA LEU A 38 -2.59 2.52 9.08
C LEU A 38 -1.21 1.97 9.46
N GLU A 39 -0.14 2.52 8.90
CA GLU A 39 1.25 2.09 9.20
C GLU A 39 1.47 0.56 9.06
N ASN A 40 0.86 -0.03 8.02
CA ASN A 40 0.88 -1.48 7.78
C ASN A 40 0.21 -2.35 8.86
N GLN A 41 -0.57 -1.73 9.75
CA GLN A 41 -1.38 -2.39 10.76
C GLN A 41 -2.87 -2.25 10.43
N PRO A 42 -3.64 -3.36 10.46
CA PRO A 42 -5.09 -3.30 10.34
C PRO A 42 -5.74 -2.73 11.60
N TRP A 43 -6.72 -1.87 11.38
CA TRP A 43 -7.56 -1.25 12.39
C TRP A 43 -9.03 -1.43 12.02
N PHE A 44 -9.86 -1.75 13.01
CA PHE A 44 -11.27 -2.08 12.85
C PHE A 44 -12.14 -1.18 13.71
N CYS A 45 -13.26 -0.68 13.18
CA CYS A 45 -14.20 0.10 13.97
C CYS A 45 -14.77 -0.74 15.13
N ALA A 46 -14.58 -0.28 16.37
CA ALA A 46 -15.03 -0.99 17.57
C ALA A 46 -16.55 -1.19 17.57
N ARG A 47 -17.31 -0.18 17.13
CA ARG A 47 -18.77 -0.23 17.06
C ARG A 47 -19.26 -1.36 16.15
N ASP A 48 -18.66 -1.49 14.98
CA ASP A 48 -19.00 -2.50 14.00
C ASP A 48 -18.55 -3.90 14.44
N LEU A 49 -17.33 -4.00 14.98
CA LEU A 49 -16.81 -5.25 15.52
C LEU A 49 -17.70 -5.78 16.66
N GLY A 50 -18.15 -4.92 17.56
CA GLY A 50 -19.10 -5.29 18.61
C GLY A 50 -20.42 -5.85 18.05
N ARG A 51 -21.01 -5.18 17.04
CA ARG A 51 -22.22 -5.67 16.36
C ARG A 51 -22.02 -7.06 15.78
N LEU A 52 -20.87 -7.32 15.15
CA LEU A 52 -20.52 -8.64 14.61
C LEU A 52 -20.29 -9.69 15.71
N MET A 53 -19.80 -9.30 16.88
CA MET A 53 -19.66 -10.15 18.06
C MET A 53 -20.99 -10.37 18.80
N GLY A 54 -22.03 -9.59 18.48
CA GLY A 54 -23.31 -9.60 19.19
C GLY A 54 -23.26 -8.92 20.57
N CYS A 55 -22.26 -8.06 20.81
CA CYS A 55 -22.14 -7.31 22.07
C CYS A 55 -21.78 -5.85 21.82
N TYR A 56 -22.07 -4.97 22.78
CA TYR A 56 -21.60 -3.59 22.72
C TYR A 56 -20.19 -3.52 23.33
N LEU A 57 -19.20 -3.09 22.55
CA LEU A 57 -17.85 -2.83 23.05
C LEU A 57 -17.86 -1.48 23.76
N ASP A 58 -18.16 -1.51 25.06
CA ASP A 58 -18.11 -0.35 25.93
C ASP A 58 -16.67 0.01 26.32
N GLU A 59 -16.52 1.18 26.94
CA GLU A 59 -15.23 1.67 27.43
C GLU A 59 -14.59 0.68 28.43
N ARG A 60 -15.39 -0.03 29.22
CA ARG A 60 -14.89 -1.02 30.18
C ARG A 60 -14.28 -2.24 29.49
N THR A 61 -14.89 -2.71 28.42
CA THR A 61 -14.40 -3.86 27.65
C THR A 61 -13.13 -3.50 26.91
N THR A 62 -13.07 -2.30 26.33
CA THR A 62 -11.90 -1.81 25.58
C THR A 62 -10.76 -1.34 26.49
N ARG A 63 -11.03 -1.03 27.77
CA ARG A 63 -10.01 -0.77 28.80
C ARG A 63 -9.12 -1.99 29.12
N LYS A 64 -9.58 -3.21 28.80
CA LYS A 64 -8.76 -4.43 28.94
C LYS A 64 -7.70 -4.58 27.85
N LEU A 65 -7.78 -3.76 26.80
CA LEU A 65 -6.81 -3.72 25.73
C LEU A 65 -5.67 -2.79 26.10
N ASP A 66 -4.48 -3.13 25.58
CA ASP A 66 -3.29 -2.32 25.72
C ASP A 66 -3.42 -0.99 24.94
N ASP A 67 -2.59 -0.01 25.27
CA ASP A 67 -2.67 1.33 24.65
C ASP A 67 -2.38 1.32 23.14
N ASP A 68 -1.62 0.34 22.63
CA ASP A 68 -1.37 0.13 21.20
C ASP A 68 -2.53 -0.57 20.46
N GLN A 69 -3.48 -1.13 21.20
CA GLN A 69 -4.58 -1.92 20.66
C GLN A 69 -5.85 -1.11 20.42
N ARG A 70 -5.89 0.13 20.91
CA ARG A 70 -7.03 1.04 20.77
C ARG A 70 -6.56 2.42 20.34
N GLN A 71 -7.28 3.05 19.42
CA GLN A 71 -6.98 4.40 18.98
C GLN A 71 -8.25 5.11 18.53
N SER A 72 -8.45 6.35 18.96
CA SER A 72 -9.51 7.20 18.40
C SER A 72 -9.02 7.82 17.10
N LEU A 73 -9.74 7.57 16.00
CA LEU A 73 -9.44 8.12 14.67
C LEU A 73 -10.65 8.87 14.13
N ARG A 74 -10.42 9.96 13.39
CA ARG A 74 -11.47 10.64 12.63
C ARG A 74 -11.68 9.91 11.31
N LEU A 75 -12.84 9.30 11.15
CA LEU A 75 -13.25 8.55 9.97
C LEU A 75 -14.32 9.30 9.19
N LEU A 76 -14.26 9.22 7.86
CA LEU A 76 -15.42 9.59 7.03
C LEU A 76 -16.46 8.47 7.09
N PHE A 77 -17.46 8.65 7.92
CA PHE A 77 -18.56 7.71 8.11
C PHE A 77 -19.84 8.28 7.51
N HIS A 78 -20.43 7.58 6.53
CA HIS A 78 -21.60 8.07 5.77
C HIS A 78 -21.43 9.50 5.21
N GLY A 79 -20.21 9.87 4.82
CA GLY A 79 -19.89 11.19 4.28
C GLY A 79 -19.71 12.30 5.32
N GLN A 80 -19.74 11.97 6.62
CA GLN A 80 -19.47 12.91 7.70
C GLN A 80 -18.24 12.47 8.51
N PRO A 81 -17.34 13.39 8.88
CA PRO A 81 -16.19 13.07 9.72
C PRO A 81 -16.64 12.83 11.17
N GLU A 82 -16.57 11.58 11.63
CA GLU A 82 -16.92 11.17 12.99
C GLU A 82 -15.67 10.64 13.71
N GLU A 83 -15.56 10.93 15.01
CA GLU A 83 -14.51 10.33 15.84
C GLU A 83 -14.94 8.93 16.25
N MET A 84 -14.14 7.93 15.89
CA MET A 84 -14.43 6.53 16.13
C MET A 84 -13.30 5.83 16.86
N LEU A 85 -13.68 5.00 17.82
CA LEU A 85 -12.75 4.08 18.45
C LEU A 85 -12.42 2.95 17.47
N MET A 86 -11.13 2.82 17.18
CA MET A 86 -10.57 1.78 16.33
C MET A 86 -9.80 0.79 17.20
N ILE A 87 -9.91 -0.49 16.85
CA ILE A 87 -9.24 -1.60 17.51
C ILE A 87 -8.25 -2.21 16.53
N SER A 88 -7.01 -2.39 16.95
CA SER A 88 -5.98 -3.00 16.10
C SER A 88 -6.27 -4.48 15.82
N GLU A 89 -5.54 -5.08 14.88
CA GLU A 89 -5.61 -6.52 14.62
C GLU A 89 -5.36 -7.37 15.87
N SER A 90 -4.34 -7.05 16.66
CA SER A 90 -4.03 -7.76 17.90
C SER A 90 -5.14 -7.60 18.94
N GLY A 91 -5.67 -6.39 19.10
CA GLY A 91 -6.78 -6.10 20.01
C GLY A 91 -8.07 -6.84 19.62
N ALA A 92 -8.38 -6.91 18.32
CA ALA A 92 -9.56 -7.61 17.82
C ALA A 92 -9.47 -9.12 18.12
N TYR A 93 -8.31 -9.73 17.90
CA TYR A 93 -8.11 -11.14 18.27
C TYR A 93 -8.15 -11.36 19.79
N ALA A 94 -7.59 -10.45 20.59
CA ALA A 94 -7.69 -10.52 22.05
C ALA A 94 -9.16 -10.51 22.52
N LEU A 95 -9.98 -9.58 21.99
CA LEU A 95 -11.40 -9.52 22.30
C LEU A 95 -12.14 -10.81 21.93
N LEU A 96 -11.85 -11.39 20.76
CA LEU A 96 -12.48 -12.63 20.29
C LEU A 96 -12.09 -13.85 21.15
N VAL A 97 -10.89 -13.82 21.75
CA VAL A 97 -10.43 -14.85 22.69
C VAL A 97 -11.08 -14.65 24.06
N TYR A 98 -11.09 -13.42 24.58
CA TYR A 98 -11.71 -13.09 25.87
C TYR A 98 -13.22 -13.37 25.89
N HIS A 99 -13.90 -13.14 24.78
CA HIS A 99 -15.33 -13.38 24.61
C HIS A 99 -15.56 -14.63 23.75
N TYR A 100 -15.14 -15.79 24.25
CA TYR A 100 -15.26 -17.02 23.48
C TYR A 100 -16.72 -17.41 23.20
N ALA A 101 -17.07 -17.48 21.91
CA ALA A 101 -18.36 -17.97 21.43
C ALA A 101 -18.22 -18.61 20.03
N PRO A 102 -19.10 -19.55 19.61
CA PRO A 102 -19.03 -20.13 18.27
C PRO A 102 -19.08 -19.10 17.14
N GLY A 103 -19.89 -18.03 17.31
CA GLY A 103 -19.95 -16.90 16.38
C GLY A 103 -18.61 -16.16 16.28
N ASN A 104 -17.93 -15.96 17.41
CA ASN A 104 -16.63 -15.28 17.47
C ASN A 104 -15.51 -16.12 16.87
N ARG A 105 -15.60 -17.46 16.92
CA ARG A 105 -14.67 -18.34 16.19
C ARG A 105 -14.79 -18.16 14.67
N LEU A 106 -16.02 -18.07 14.15
CA LEU A 106 -16.25 -17.82 12.73
C LEU A 106 -15.86 -16.39 12.34
N LEU A 107 -16.09 -15.41 13.22
CA LEU A 107 -15.65 -14.04 13.03
C LEU A 107 -14.12 -13.93 12.99
N ARG A 108 -13.41 -14.60 13.90
CA ARG A 108 -11.95 -14.70 13.84
C ARG A 108 -11.47 -15.26 12.51
N ASN A 109 -12.05 -16.38 12.06
CA ASN A 109 -11.67 -16.99 10.79
C ASN A 109 -11.89 -16.04 9.61
N TRP A 110 -13.03 -15.34 9.58
CA TRP A 110 -13.34 -14.35 8.55
C TRP A 110 -12.34 -13.17 8.56
N LEU A 111 -12.02 -12.63 9.75
CA LEU A 111 -11.02 -11.57 9.88
C LEU A 111 -9.65 -12.03 9.34
N THR A 112 -9.19 -13.20 9.75
CA THR A 112 -7.85 -13.71 9.44
C THR A 112 -7.68 -14.08 7.96
N HIS A 113 -8.69 -14.70 7.36
CA HIS A 113 -8.52 -15.30 6.02
C HIS A 113 -9.12 -14.45 4.89
N GLU A 114 -10.01 -13.50 5.21
CA GLU A 114 -10.64 -12.64 4.20
C GLU A 114 -10.29 -11.17 4.44
N VAL A 115 -10.68 -10.62 5.59
CA VAL A 115 -10.59 -9.17 5.81
C VAL A 115 -9.16 -8.66 5.84
N VAL A 116 -8.29 -9.24 6.68
CA VAL A 116 -6.90 -8.79 6.83
C VAL A 116 -6.11 -8.93 5.53
N PRO A 117 -6.15 -10.07 4.82
CA PRO A 117 -5.47 -10.21 3.53
C PRO A 117 -5.96 -9.19 2.50
N ILE A 118 -7.27 -9.04 2.32
CA ILE A 118 -7.83 -8.08 1.35
C ILE A 118 -7.42 -6.65 1.71
N LEU A 119 -7.47 -6.28 3.00
CA LEU A 119 -7.10 -4.94 3.44
C LEU A 119 -5.62 -4.62 3.20
N ARG A 120 -4.73 -5.61 3.32
CA ARG A 120 -3.29 -5.46 3.01
C ARG A 120 -3.06 -5.35 1.50
N ASP A 121 -3.73 -6.19 0.72
CA ASP A 121 -3.65 -6.21 -0.74
C ASP A 121 -4.19 -4.91 -1.38
N GLU A 122 -5.20 -4.26 -0.82
CA GLU A 122 -5.74 -2.98 -1.33
C GLU A 122 -4.71 -1.84 -1.27
N ARG A 123 -3.76 -1.88 -0.32
CA ARG A 123 -2.72 -0.84 -0.19
C ARG A 123 -1.47 -1.15 -1.00
N GLN A 124 -1.16 -2.42 -1.24
CA GLN A 124 -0.10 -2.78 -2.19
C GLN A 124 -0.66 -2.69 -3.61
N PRO A 125 -0.24 -1.72 -4.45
CA PRO A 125 -0.50 -1.86 -5.88
C PRO A 125 0.07 -3.22 -6.31
N ARG A 126 -0.77 -4.04 -6.97
CA ARG A 126 -0.49 -5.45 -7.33
C ARG A 126 0.81 -5.69 -8.11
N THR A 127 1.50 -4.63 -8.48
CA THR A 127 2.79 -4.58 -9.16
C THR A 127 4.01 -4.68 -8.24
N MET A 128 3.93 -4.36 -6.94
CA MET A 128 5.15 -4.07 -6.14
C MET A 128 5.76 -5.26 -5.38
N GLU A 129 5.01 -6.30 -5.05
CA GLU A 129 5.53 -7.44 -4.26
C GLU A 129 5.51 -8.79 -4.99
N ARG A 130 4.85 -8.85 -6.15
CA ARG A 130 4.84 -10.08 -6.93
C ARG A 130 6.09 -10.11 -7.81
N PRO A 131 6.99 -11.11 -7.65
CA PRO A 131 8.11 -11.27 -8.56
C PRO A 131 7.55 -11.47 -9.98
N LEU A 132 7.75 -10.47 -10.85
CA LEU A 132 7.32 -10.55 -12.24
C LEU A 132 8.54 -10.90 -13.09
N LEU A 133 8.45 -12.04 -13.78
CA LEU A 133 9.45 -12.39 -14.78
C LEU A 133 9.07 -11.73 -16.11
N SER A 134 9.97 -10.90 -16.62
CA SER A 134 9.89 -10.31 -17.96
C SER A 134 11.12 -10.70 -18.78
N MET A 135 11.06 -10.42 -20.08
CA MET A 135 12.17 -10.64 -21.00
C MET A 135 12.63 -9.29 -21.53
N LEU A 136 13.92 -9.01 -21.37
CA LEU A 136 14.57 -7.83 -21.91
C LEU A 136 15.18 -8.19 -23.26
N ASP A 137 14.58 -7.68 -24.34
CA ASP A 137 15.04 -7.90 -25.71
C ASP A 137 15.93 -6.76 -26.19
N TRP A 138 17.14 -7.13 -26.63
CA TRP A 138 18.10 -6.26 -27.30
C TRP A 138 18.46 -6.82 -28.68
N PRO A 139 19.04 -6.00 -29.58
CA PRO A 139 19.19 -6.38 -30.99
C PRO A 139 20.02 -7.66 -31.24
N GLN A 140 20.82 -8.11 -30.28
CA GLN A 140 21.61 -9.35 -30.36
C GLN A 140 21.48 -10.26 -29.12
N MET A 141 20.58 -9.97 -28.16
CA MET A 141 20.45 -10.77 -26.93
C MET A 141 19.10 -10.57 -26.24
N SER A 142 18.54 -11.64 -25.67
CA SER A 142 17.38 -11.61 -24.79
C SER A 142 17.77 -12.07 -23.38
N LEU A 143 17.39 -11.34 -22.34
CA LEU A 143 17.68 -11.70 -20.95
C LEU A 143 16.41 -11.82 -20.10
N ASN A 144 16.44 -12.75 -19.14
CA ASN A 144 15.38 -12.83 -18.13
C ASN A 144 15.60 -11.72 -17.10
N LEU A 145 14.57 -10.89 -16.89
CA LEU A 145 14.57 -9.81 -15.92
C LEU A 145 13.49 -10.11 -14.87
N LEU A 146 13.89 -10.16 -13.61
CA LEU A 146 12.96 -10.27 -12.50
C LEU A 146 12.69 -8.87 -11.95
N HIS A 147 11.43 -8.43 -11.97
CA HIS A 147 11.03 -7.22 -11.28
C HIS A 147 10.68 -7.54 -9.83
N TRP A 148 11.38 -6.90 -8.89
CA TRP A 148 11.13 -7.02 -7.47
C TRP A 148 11.45 -5.70 -6.77
N GLN A 149 10.52 -5.18 -5.98
CA GLN A 149 10.65 -3.90 -5.26
C GLN A 149 11.04 -2.71 -6.15
N ASP A 150 10.40 -2.56 -7.31
CA ASP A 150 10.71 -1.52 -8.32
C ASP A 150 12.14 -1.59 -8.92
N GLU A 151 12.89 -2.66 -8.63
CA GLU A 151 14.20 -2.91 -9.20
C GLU A 151 14.18 -4.06 -10.20
N GLY A 152 15.02 -3.94 -11.23
CA GLY A 152 15.24 -4.98 -12.24
C GLY A 152 16.42 -5.86 -11.85
N TRP A 153 16.13 -7.11 -11.49
CA TRP A 153 17.11 -8.12 -11.12
C TRP A 153 17.44 -9.02 -12.29
N ILE A 154 18.73 -9.09 -12.62
CA ILE A 154 19.26 -10.03 -13.60
C ILE A 154 20.00 -11.16 -12.88
N ARG A 155 20.03 -12.36 -13.47
CA ARG A 155 20.83 -13.44 -12.89
C ARG A 155 22.30 -13.06 -12.97
N LEU A 156 23.05 -13.20 -11.87
CA LEU A 156 24.48 -12.87 -11.83
C LEU A 156 25.29 -13.62 -12.91
N ARG A 157 24.92 -14.86 -13.22
CA ARG A 157 25.53 -15.67 -14.29
C ARG A 157 25.39 -15.07 -15.69
N ASP A 158 24.40 -14.20 -15.90
CA ASP A 158 24.13 -13.55 -17.19
C ASP A 158 24.94 -12.23 -17.32
N MET A 159 25.58 -11.76 -16.23
CA MET A 159 26.37 -10.53 -16.17
C MET A 159 27.61 -10.49 -17.08
N PRO A 160 28.38 -11.59 -17.29
CA PRO A 160 29.50 -11.59 -18.22
C PRO A 160 29.08 -11.19 -19.66
N TYR A 161 27.91 -11.62 -20.11
CA TYR A 161 27.40 -11.28 -21.45
C TYR A 161 27.04 -9.79 -21.60
N LEU A 162 26.69 -9.11 -20.50
CA LEU A 162 26.44 -7.67 -20.47
C LEU A 162 27.73 -6.85 -20.59
N LEU A 163 28.77 -7.27 -19.87
CA LEU A 163 30.05 -6.55 -19.86
C LEU A 163 30.87 -6.78 -21.13
N VAL A 164 30.83 -7.99 -21.69
CA VAL A 164 31.59 -8.34 -22.91
C VAL A 164 31.10 -7.56 -24.13
N ASN A 165 29.80 -7.22 -24.21
CA ASN A 165 29.27 -6.40 -25.30
C ASN A 165 29.51 -4.89 -25.12
N ARG A 166 29.75 -4.39 -23.91
CA ARG A 166 30.09 -2.96 -23.70
C ARG A 166 31.53 -2.64 -24.03
N THR A 167 32.47 -3.55 -23.75
CA THR A 167 33.88 -3.37 -24.10
C THR A 167 34.16 -3.50 -25.60
N TYR A 168 33.18 -4.03 -26.35
CA TYR A 168 33.16 -4.04 -27.82
C TYR A 168 32.20 -3.00 -28.42
N ARG A 169 32.01 -1.84 -27.78
CA ARG A 169 31.70 -0.63 -28.57
C ARG A 169 32.93 -0.34 -29.43
N ARG A 170 33.01 -1.08 -30.55
CA ARG A 170 33.82 -0.77 -31.72
C ARG A 170 33.69 0.72 -31.96
N GLU A 171 34.82 1.40 -32.13
CA GLU A 171 34.84 2.72 -32.75
C GLU A 171 33.88 2.71 -33.95
N PRO A 172 33.08 3.77 -34.16
CA PRO A 172 32.17 3.81 -35.29
C PRO A 172 33.01 3.68 -36.57
N ALA A 173 32.96 2.52 -37.19
CA ALA A 173 33.54 2.31 -38.51
C ALA A 173 32.90 3.36 -39.43
N LYS A 174 33.74 4.23 -40.02
CA LYS A 174 33.34 5.28 -40.97
C LYS A 174 32.46 4.65 -42.05
N THR A 175 31.15 4.79 -41.93
CA THR A 175 30.22 4.28 -42.93
C THR A 175 30.23 5.25 -44.11
N PRO A 176 30.52 4.78 -45.32
CA PRO A 176 30.65 5.68 -46.44
C PRO A 176 29.27 6.18 -46.89
N TRP A 177 29.22 7.47 -47.21
CA TRP A 177 28.02 8.28 -47.42
C TRP A 177 26.99 7.70 -48.40
N TRP A 178 27.43 6.90 -49.38
CA TRP A 178 26.58 6.31 -50.41
C TRP A 178 25.59 5.26 -49.89
N ARG A 179 25.82 4.66 -48.70
CA ARG A 179 24.82 3.76 -48.07
C ARG A 179 23.59 4.49 -47.54
N LYS A 180 23.68 5.80 -47.21
CA LYS A 180 22.51 6.60 -46.82
C LYS A 180 21.61 6.94 -48.00
N VAL A 181 22.18 7.07 -49.20
CA VAL A 181 21.42 7.37 -50.44
C VAL A 181 20.65 6.14 -50.96
N ALA A 182 21.18 4.94 -50.74
CA ALA A 182 20.47 3.71 -51.13
C ALA A 182 19.21 3.42 -50.29
N GLN A 183 19.12 3.95 -49.06
CA GLN A 183 17.97 3.76 -48.18
C GLN A 183 16.80 4.70 -48.50
N THR A 184 17.07 5.90 -49.03
CA THR A 184 16.00 6.84 -49.41
C THR A 184 15.26 6.41 -50.68
N LEU A 185 15.93 5.70 -51.60
CA LEU A 185 15.31 5.15 -52.82
C LEU A 185 14.37 3.96 -52.56
N ARG A 186 14.51 3.26 -51.43
CA ARG A 186 13.63 2.12 -51.07
C ARG A 186 12.33 2.53 -50.36
N MET A 187 12.18 3.80 -49.99
CA MET A 187 10.99 4.35 -49.33
C MET A 187 9.93 4.92 -50.30
N TRP A 188 10.26 5.08 -51.59
CA TRP A 188 9.35 5.62 -52.61
C TRP A 188 8.56 4.57 -53.42
N GLN A 189 8.64 3.28 -53.05
CA GLN A 189 7.89 2.20 -53.70
C GLN A 189 6.73 1.61 -52.85
N ARG A 190 6.40 2.22 -51.70
CA ARG A 190 5.31 1.75 -50.80
C ARG A 190 4.37 2.87 -50.35
N ILE A 191 4.08 3.82 -51.25
CA ILE A 191 2.97 4.78 -51.10
C ILE A 191 2.27 4.90 -52.45
N PHE A 192 1.46 3.90 -52.78
CA PHE A 192 0.02 4.13 -52.95
C PHE A 192 -0.63 3.61 -51.67
#